data_AF-A0A352W4N5-F1
#
_entry.id   AF-A0A352W4N5-F1
#
_cell.length_a   1.000
_cell.length_b   1.000
_cell.length_c   1.000
_cell.angle_alpha   90.00
_cell.angle_beta   90.00
_cell.angle_gamma   90.00
#
_symmetry.space_group_name_H-M   'P 1'
#
loop_
_entity.id
_entity.type
_entity.pdbx_description
1 polymer ?
#
loop_
_entity_poly.entity_id
_entity_poly.type
_entity_poly.pdbx_seq_one_letter_code
_entity_poly.pdbx_strand_id
1 'polypeptide(L)'
;MQKLKLACIYCFFCFISVWANERPIPQTRPNHPGNVFLEGESVSVKIDSVRRWELKDYDDKIINSGSAADLSLNLGKLPVGWYRLYLEKSGQEAPQKTAICVLSPLCSPTPENSPVGVDAGMFYPYFLQSINRVQIDHTPEDCAGIIALAGINWVRDRIWWEKYDYLAGNITGAPVPDTIYKACAQYGLKVIPCIYGAPSAYRWPQALSTSYDKKPAQDLMNIYKYIKELVKQYPSVQAWETWNEPE
;
A
#
# COMPACT_ATOMS: atom_id res chain seq x y z
N MET A 1 27.09 -21.92 -70.00
CA MET A 1 27.13 -22.46 -68.63
C MET A 1 27.13 -21.31 -67.63
N GLN A 2 25.99 -21.02 -66.99
CA GLN A 2 25.86 -20.59 -65.58
C GLN A 2 24.40 -20.19 -65.34
N LYS A 3 23.70 -20.99 -64.53
CA LYS A 3 22.33 -20.72 -64.06
C LYS A 3 22.43 -19.82 -62.82
N LEU A 4 21.89 -18.61 -62.87
CA LEU A 4 21.69 -17.79 -61.68
C LEU A 4 20.35 -18.19 -61.05
N LYS A 5 20.40 -18.82 -59.87
CA LYS A 5 19.22 -19.12 -59.05
C LYS A 5 18.84 -17.87 -58.27
N LEU A 6 17.64 -17.32 -58.51
CA LEU A 6 17.00 -16.36 -57.61
C LEU A 6 16.57 -17.10 -56.34
N ALA A 7 17.18 -16.77 -55.21
CA ALA A 7 16.69 -17.18 -53.89
C ALA A 7 15.59 -16.19 -53.45
N CYS A 8 14.34 -16.65 -53.41
CA CYS A 8 13.26 -15.95 -52.71
C CYS A 8 13.49 -16.06 -51.20
N ILE A 9 13.88 -14.96 -50.57
CA ILE A 9 13.88 -14.83 -49.12
C ILE A 9 12.44 -14.51 -48.70
N TYR A 10 11.74 -15.49 -48.14
CA TYR A 10 10.48 -15.27 -47.44
C TYR A 10 10.78 -14.65 -46.07
N CYS A 11 10.51 -13.36 -45.91
CA CYS A 11 10.44 -12.72 -44.60
C CYS A 11 9.15 -13.17 -43.89
N PHE A 12 9.26 -14.14 -42.99
CA PHE A 12 8.22 -14.46 -42.02
C PHE A 12 8.17 -13.34 -40.97
N PHE A 13 7.24 -12.40 -41.12
CA PHE A 13 6.87 -11.49 -40.04
C PHE A 13 6.07 -12.28 -39.01
N CYS A 14 6.72 -12.77 -37.95
CA CYS A 14 6.04 -13.16 -36.73
C CYS A 14 5.46 -11.90 -36.08
N PHE A 15 4.17 -11.66 -36.27
CA PHE A 15 3.40 -10.84 -35.35
C PHE A 15 3.40 -11.55 -33.99
N ILE A 16 4.35 -11.20 -33.13
CA ILE A 16 4.18 -11.43 -31.70
C ILE A 16 3.11 -10.44 -31.29
N SER A 17 1.86 -10.89 -31.27
CA SER A 17 0.80 -10.17 -30.58
C SER A 17 1.25 -10.01 -29.13
N VAL A 18 1.66 -8.80 -28.77
CA VAL A 18 1.81 -8.40 -27.37
C VAL A 18 0.40 -8.33 -26.84
N TRP A 19 -0.12 -9.48 -26.40
CA TRP A 19 -1.24 -9.49 -25.48
C TRP A 19 -0.71 -8.78 -24.25
N ALA A 20 -1.12 -7.53 -24.04
CA ALA A 20 -0.99 -6.90 -22.75
C ALA A 20 -1.64 -7.89 -21.77
N ASN A 21 -0.84 -8.50 -20.89
CA ASN A 21 -1.37 -9.38 -19.85
C ASN A 21 -2.28 -8.49 -19.00
N GLU A 22 -3.59 -8.58 -19.25
CA GLU A 22 -4.58 -7.87 -18.46
C GLU A 22 -4.40 -8.28 -17.00
N ARG A 23 -4.29 -7.28 -16.12
CA ARG A 23 -4.15 -7.48 -14.68
C ARG A 23 -5.27 -8.41 -14.19
N PRO A 24 -4.98 -9.45 -13.39
CA PRO A 24 -6.05 -10.31 -12.88
C PRO A 24 -6.99 -9.54 -11.95
N ILE A 25 -8.24 -9.98 -11.87
CA ILE A 25 -9.20 -9.46 -10.88
C ILE A 25 -8.69 -9.83 -9.48
N PRO A 26 -8.44 -8.84 -8.59
CA PRO A 26 -7.90 -9.08 -7.27
C PRO A 26 -8.86 -9.92 -6.42
N GLN A 27 -8.29 -10.79 -5.58
CA GLN A 27 -9.01 -11.64 -4.65
C GLN A 27 -8.59 -11.31 -3.20
N THR A 28 -9.46 -11.61 -2.26
CA THR A 28 -9.16 -11.52 -0.82
C THR A 28 -8.00 -12.45 -0.47
N ARG A 29 -7.16 -12.00 0.47
CA ARG A 29 -6.14 -12.86 1.06
C ARG A 29 -6.79 -13.75 2.12
N PRO A 30 -6.30 -14.98 2.37
CA PRO A 30 -6.93 -15.91 3.31
C PRO A 30 -7.13 -15.35 4.72
N ASN A 31 -6.24 -14.45 5.17
CA ASN A 31 -6.30 -13.82 6.48
C ASN A 31 -7.17 -12.56 6.55
N HIS A 32 -7.80 -12.14 5.44
CA HIS A 32 -8.66 -10.95 5.34
C HIS A 32 -8.08 -9.72 6.04
N PRO A 33 -6.91 -9.21 5.61
CA PRO A 33 -6.26 -8.08 6.28
C PRO A 33 -7.20 -6.88 6.38
N GLY A 34 -7.17 -6.21 7.53
CA GLY A 34 -8.06 -5.09 7.81
C GLY A 34 -9.55 -5.45 7.93
N ASN A 35 -9.88 -6.74 8.08
CA ASN A 35 -11.26 -7.26 8.05
C ASN A 35 -12.02 -6.85 6.79
N VAL A 36 -11.35 -6.92 5.63
CA VAL A 36 -11.93 -6.65 4.32
C VAL A 36 -12.33 -7.96 3.65
N PHE A 37 -13.61 -8.05 3.26
CA PHE A 37 -14.25 -9.19 2.63
C PHE A 37 -14.89 -8.78 1.30
N LEU A 38 -15.18 -9.75 0.45
CA LEU A 38 -15.99 -9.60 -0.74
C LEU A 38 -17.44 -10.04 -0.48
N GLU A 39 -18.38 -9.44 -1.20
CA GLU A 39 -19.79 -9.82 -1.15
C GLU A 39 -19.96 -11.33 -1.39
N GLY A 40 -20.77 -11.97 -0.54
CA GLY A 40 -21.04 -13.40 -0.61
C GLY A 40 -20.09 -14.28 0.23
N GLU A 41 -18.96 -13.74 0.69
CA GLU A 41 -18.08 -14.39 1.67
C GLU A 41 -18.73 -14.43 3.06
N SER A 42 -18.32 -15.41 3.87
CA SER A 42 -18.67 -15.43 5.29
C SER A 42 -17.68 -14.55 6.05
N VAL A 43 -18.20 -13.52 6.70
CA VAL A 43 -17.43 -12.60 7.52
C VAL A 43 -17.10 -13.25 8.86
N SER A 44 -15.82 -13.38 9.16
CA SER A 44 -15.32 -13.89 10.43
C SER A 44 -14.17 -13.03 10.92
N VAL A 45 -14.29 -12.50 12.13
CA VAL A 45 -13.28 -11.61 12.72
C VAL A 45 -12.58 -12.32 13.87
N LYS A 46 -11.24 -12.27 13.88
CA LYS A 46 -10.45 -12.75 15.02
C LYS A 46 -10.56 -11.74 16.15
N ILE A 47 -10.91 -12.22 17.34
CA ILE A 47 -11.09 -11.40 18.54
C ILE A 47 -10.45 -12.11 19.73
N ASP A 48 -10.15 -11.35 20.79
CA ASP A 48 -9.94 -11.99 22.10
C ASP A 48 -11.31 -12.28 22.74
N SER A 49 -11.31 -13.00 23.87
CA SER A 49 -12.54 -13.27 24.62
C SER A 49 -13.28 -11.98 24.99
N VAL A 50 -14.59 -11.93 24.70
CA VAL A 50 -15.46 -10.77 24.95
C VAL A 50 -16.71 -11.18 25.71
N ARG A 51 -17.20 -10.28 26.57
CA ARG A 51 -18.47 -10.48 27.28
C ARG A 51 -19.66 -10.27 26.33
N ARG A 52 -19.59 -9.21 25.54
CA ARG A 52 -20.64 -8.78 24.62
C ARG A 52 -20.02 -8.13 23.39
N TRP A 53 -20.72 -8.22 22.27
CA TRP A 53 -20.36 -7.51 21.05
C TRP A 53 -21.61 -6.93 20.37
N GLU A 54 -21.41 -5.86 19.62
CA GLU A 54 -22.42 -5.23 18.78
C GLU A 54 -21.81 -4.89 17.42
N LEU A 55 -22.49 -5.30 16.35
CA LEU A 55 -22.15 -4.91 14.99
C LEU A 55 -23.11 -3.81 14.55
N LYS A 56 -22.55 -2.67 14.17
CA LYS A 56 -23.30 -1.52 13.66
C LYS A 56 -22.92 -1.23 12.21
N ASP A 57 -23.86 -0.76 11.42
CA ASP A 57 -23.59 -0.25 10.08
C ASP A 57 -23.01 1.17 10.12
N TYR A 58 -22.90 1.79 8.95
CA TYR A 58 -22.41 3.17 8.79
C TYR A 58 -23.27 4.21 9.53
N ASP A 59 -24.59 3.99 9.60
CA ASP A 59 -25.56 4.88 10.24
C ASP A 59 -25.72 4.58 11.75
N ASP A 60 -24.78 3.83 12.33
CA ASP A 60 -24.78 3.36 13.71
C ASP A 60 -26.02 2.51 14.10
N LYS A 61 -26.74 1.96 13.12
CA LYS A 61 -27.83 1.02 13.38
C LYS A 61 -27.25 -0.34 13.75
N ILE A 62 -27.75 -0.92 14.85
CA ILE A 62 -27.37 -2.27 15.26
C ILE A 62 -27.92 -3.27 14.24
N ILE A 63 -27.02 -3.97 13.57
CA ILE A 63 -27.33 -5.03 12.60
C ILE A 63 -27.33 -6.39 13.29
N ASN A 64 -26.42 -6.59 14.24
CA ASN A 64 -26.33 -7.84 15.00
C ASN A 64 -25.66 -7.59 16.36
N SER A 65 -25.87 -8.49 17.32
CA SER A 65 -25.23 -8.43 18.64
C SER A 65 -25.24 -9.80 19.31
N GLY A 66 -24.35 -10.00 20.27
CA GLY A 66 -24.31 -11.24 21.04
C GLY A 66 -23.24 -11.24 22.12
N SER A 67 -22.92 -12.44 22.60
CA SER A 67 -21.77 -12.72 23.45
C SER A 67 -20.88 -13.75 22.75
N ALA A 68 -19.57 -13.75 23.04
CA ALA A 68 -18.64 -14.70 22.43
C ALA A 68 -17.49 -15.02 23.38
N ALA A 69 -17.40 -16.27 23.82
CA ALA A 69 -16.25 -16.73 24.60
C ALA A 69 -15.05 -17.11 23.72
N ASP A 70 -15.29 -17.34 22.42
CA ASP A 70 -14.31 -17.86 21.46
C ASP A 70 -13.40 -16.79 20.87
N LEU A 71 -12.25 -17.21 20.33
CA LEU A 71 -11.23 -16.35 19.70
C LEU A 71 -11.60 -15.88 18.27
N SER A 72 -12.82 -16.18 17.82
CA SER A 72 -13.32 -15.79 16.51
C SER A 72 -14.82 -15.56 16.56
N LEU A 73 -15.27 -14.48 15.94
CA LEU A 73 -16.67 -14.15 15.80
C LEU A 73 -17.11 -14.34 14.35
N ASN A 74 -18.02 -15.29 14.11
CA ASN A 74 -18.65 -15.48 12.81
C ASN A 74 -19.90 -14.60 12.71
N LEU A 75 -19.88 -13.67 11.77
CA LEU A 75 -20.94 -12.69 11.52
C LEU A 75 -21.84 -13.09 10.33
N GLY A 76 -21.60 -14.27 9.74
CA GLY A 76 -22.32 -14.76 8.59
C GLY A 76 -22.01 -13.96 7.32
N LYS A 77 -22.96 -13.88 6.40
CA LYS A 77 -22.85 -13.06 5.19
C LYS A 77 -23.43 -11.68 5.44
N LEU A 78 -22.63 -10.65 5.21
CA LEU A 78 -23.06 -9.26 5.34
C LEU A 78 -23.21 -8.63 3.95
N PRO A 79 -24.18 -7.71 3.76
CA PRO A 79 -24.26 -6.90 2.55
C PRO A 79 -22.99 -6.05 2.34
N VAL A 80 -22.77 -5.59 1.10
CA VAL A 80 -21.75 -4.58 0.79
C VAL A 80 -21.93 -3.37 1.70
N GLY A 81 -20.85 -2.94 2.34
CA GLY A 81 -20.89 -1.81 3.28
C GLY A 81 -19.72 -1.78 4.24
N TRP A 82 -19.74 -0.73 5.08
CA TRP A 82 -18.81 -0.53 6.16
C TRP A 82 -19.52 -0.76 7.50
N TYR A 83 -18.86 -1.48 8.39
CA TYR A 83 -19.42 -1.83 9.70
C TYR A 83 -18.42 -1.55 10.82
N ARG A 84 -18.97 -1.23 11.99
CA ARG A 84 -18.22 -1.08 13.24
C ARG A 84 -18.58 -2.21 14.19
N LEU A 85 -17.59 -2.99 14.58
CA LEU A 85 -17.74 -4.03 15.59
C LEU A 85 -17.26 -3.49 16.94
N TYR A 86 -18.18 -3.37 17.89
CA TYR A 86 -17.91 -3.03 19.28
C TYR A 86 -17.74 -4.30 20.10
N LEU A 87 -16.71 -4.34 20.94
CA LEU A 87 -16.29 -5.50 21.72
C LEU A 87 -16.15 -5.08 23.19
N GLU A 88 -17.08 -5.53 24.03
CA GLU A 88 -17.04 -5.32 25.49
C GLU A 88 -16.24 -6.46 26.12
N LYS A 89 -15.08 -6.14 26.69
CA LYS A 89 -14.25 -7.09 27.43
C LYS A 89 -14.52 -7.00 28.94
N SER A 90 -14.43 -8.13 29.65
CA SER A 90 -14.54 -8.13 31.11
C SER A 90 -13.41 -7.29 31.73
N GLY A 91 -13.75 -6.40 32.65
CA GLY A 91 -12.78 -5.56 33.36
C GLY A 91 -12.21 -4.37 32.56
N GLN A 92 -12.77 -4.06 31.39
CA GLN A 92 -12.45 -2.83 30.65
C GLN A 92 -13.62 -1.85 30.71
N GLU A 93 -13.33 -0.57 30.97
CA GLU A 93 -14.36 0.49 31.09
C GLU A 93 -14.96 0.88 29.73
N ALA A 94 -14.20 0.78 28.65
CA ALA A 94 -14.64 1.16 27.31
C ALA A 94 -14.59 -0.03 26.35
N PRO A 95 -15.60 -0.20 25.48
CA PRO A 95 -15.57 -1.24 24.46
C PRO A 95 -14.46 -0.96 23.45
N GLN A 96 -13.71 -2.01 23.10
CA GLN A 96 -12.82 -1.97 21.95
C GLN A 96 -13.66 -1.90 20.67
N LYS A 97 -13.08 -1.34 19.60
CA LYS A 97 -13.76 -1.27 18.31
C LYS A 97 -12.82 -1.67 17.19
N THR A 98 -13.37 -2.37 16.20
CA THR A 98 -12.69 -2.62 14.93
C THR A 98 -13.65 -2.36 13.77
N ALA A 99 -13.08 -2.11 12.59
CA ALA A 99 -13.84 -1.92 11.36
C ALA A 99 -13.93 -3.24 10.60
N ILE A 100 -15.01 -3.40 9.82
CA ILE A 100 -15.20 -4.45 8.83
C ILE A 100 -15.67 -3.78 7.55
N CYS A 101 -15.15 -4.23 6.42
CA CYS A 101 -15.57 -3.76 5.11
C CYS A 101 -15.99 -4.96 4.26
N VAL A 102 -17.16 -4.88 3.63
CA VAL A 102 -17.58 -5.81 2.59
C VAL A 102 -17.66 -5.05 1.28
N LEU A 103 -16.83 -5.45 0.32
CA LEU A 103 -16.74 -4.83 -0.99
C LEU A 103 -17.53 -5.63 -2.02
N SER A 104 -18.14 -4.94 -2.98
CA SER A 104 -18.56 -5.59 -4.21
C SER A 104 -17.30 -6.09 -4.97
N PRO A 105 -17.26 -7.33 -5.45
CA PRO A 105 -16.19 -7.79 -6.32
C PRO A 105 -16.07 -6.91 -7.57
N LEU A 106 -14.84 -6.69 -8.03
CA LEU A 106 -14.64 -6.04 -9.33
C LEU A 106 -15.13 -6.96 -10.44
N CYS A 107 -15.97 -6.45 -11.34
CA CYS A 107 -16.48 -7.22 -12.49
C CYS A 107 -15.45 -7.32 -13.63
N SER A 108 -14.42 -6.47 -13.62
CA SER A 108 -13.33 -6.45 -14.59
C SER A 108 -12.06 -5.92 -13.91
N PRO A 109 -10.87 -6.16 -14.49
CA PRO A 109 -9.65 -5.49 -14.06
C PRO A 109 -9.79 -3.97 -14.05
N THR A 110 -9.10 -3.30 -13.13
CA THR A 110 -9.03 -1.83 -13.14
C THR A 110 -8.35 -1.35 -14.43
N PRO A 111 -8.99 -0.46 -15.23
CA PRO A 111 -8.38 0.07 -16.45
C PRO A 111 -7.08 0.81 -16.15
N GLU A 112 -5.99 0.56 -16.90
CA GLU A 112 -4.67 1.14 -16.61
C GLU A 112 -4.63 2.68 -16.59
N ASN A 113 -5.56 3.32 -17.29
CA ASN A 113 -5.72 4.77 -17.39
C ASN A 113 -6.72 5.34 -16.35
N SER A 114 -7.14 4.55 -15.35
CA SER A 114 -7.96 5.04 -14.25
C SER A 114 -7.30 6.26 -13.59
N PRO A 115 -8.03 7.37 -13.42
CA PRO A 115 -7.49 8.59 -12.80
C PRO A 115 -7.43 8.50 -11.26
N VAL A 116 -7.90 7.39 -10.69
CA VAL A 116 -8.02 7.24 -9.23
C VAL A 116 -6.74 6.67 -8.65
N GLY A 117 -6.13 7.42 -7.73
CA GLY A 117 -5.02 7.00 -6.89
C GLY A 117 -5.30 7.19 -5.40
N VAL A 118 -4.42 6.67 -4.55
CA VAL A 118 -4.52 6.78 -3.09
C VAL A 118 -3.19 7.14 -2.47
N ASP A 119 -3.19 8.01 -1.47
CA ASP A 119 -2.07 8.11 -0.54
C ASP A 119 -2.23 7.02 0.53
N ALA A 120 -1.37 6.01 0.48
CA ALA A 120 -1.48 4.84 1.35
C ALA A 120 -0.70 4.96 2.66
N GLY A 121 0.31 5.83 2.69
CA GLY A 121 1.20 6.01 3.85
C GLY A 121 1.78 4.72 4.43
N MET A 122 2.01 3.70 3.60
CA MET A 122 2.50 2.37 4.02
C MET A 122 3.88 2.46 4.66
N PHE A 123 4.70 3.45 4.30
CA PHE A 123 6.01 3.66 4.92
C PHE A 123 5.92 4.08 6.40
N TYR A 124 4.92 4.88 6.76
CA TYR A 124 4.90 5.59 8.05
C TYR A 124 4.83 4.66 9.28
N PRO A 125 4.03 3.57 9.29
CA PRO A 125 4.05 2.59 10.37
C PRO A 125 5.43 1.95 10.62
N TYR A 126 6.21 1.66 9.56
CA TYR A 126 7.57 1.12 9.71
C TYR A 126 8.56 2.14 10.29
N PHE A 127 8.38 3.42 9.95
CA PHE A 127 9.12 4.49 10.61
C PHE A 127 8.81 4.51 12.11
N LEU A 128 7.52 4.57 12.48
CA LEU A 128 7.09 4.58 13.88
C LEU A 128 7.56 3.33 14.65
N GLN A 129 7.57 2.16 14.01
CA GLN A 129 8.10 0.93 14.60
C GLN A 129 9.60 1.04 14.87
N SER A 130 10.39 1.61 13.94
CA SER A 130 11.84 1.77 14.12
C SER A 130 12.24 2.70 15.28
N ILE A 131 11.30 3.49 15.78
CA ILE A 131 11.46 4.34 16.97
C ILE A 131 10.59 3.86 18.15
N ASN A 132 10.18 2.58 18.15
CA ASN A 132 9.41 1.92 19.21
C ASN A 132 8.10 2.63 19.60
N ARG A 133 7.44 3.33 18.66
CA ARG A 133 6.18 4.06 18.91
C ARG A 133 4.93 3.23 18.61
N VAL A 134 5.06 2.24 17.72
CA VAL A 134 3.96 1.33 17.36
C VAL A 134 4.51 -0.08 17.16
N GLN A 135 3.64 -1.06 17.35
CA GLN A 135 3.83 -2.40 16.80
C GLN A 135 2.92 -2.52 15.57
N ILE A 136 3.43 -3.11 14.50
CA ILE A 136 2.67 -3.40 13.29
C ILE A 136 2.53 -4.91 13.15
N ASP A 137 1.35 -5.35 12.72
CA ASP A 137 0.96 -6.74 12.54
C ASP A 137 0.53 -7.05 11.10
N HIS A 138 0.72 -6.09 10.18
CA HIS A 138 0.43 -6.21 8.76
C HIS A 138 1.70 -6.08 7.91
N THR A 139 1.61 -6.58 6.68
CA THR A 139 2.67 -6.52 5.67
C THR A 139 2.34 -5.52 4.57
N PRO A 140 3.33 -5.05 3.78
CA PRO A 140 3.03 -4.21 2.63
C PRO A 140 2.13 -4.92 1.61
N GLU A 141 2.26 -6.25 1.47
CA GLU A 141 1.41 -7.04 0.59
C GLU A 141 -0.04 -7.16 1.09
N ASP A 142 -0.30 -7.02 2.39
CA ASP A 142 -1.65 -6.93 2.93
C ASP A 142 -2.31 -5.61 2.49
N CYS A 143 -1.60 -4.48 2.67
CA CYS A 143 -2.08 -3.16 2.24
C CYS A 143 -2.26 -3.08 0.72
N ALA A 144 -1.28 -3.54 -0.07
CA ALA A 144 -1.36 -3.56 -1.53
C ALA A 144 -2.54 -4.41 -2.03
N GLY A 145 -2.82 -5.54 -1.37
CA GLY A 145 -3.99 -6.36 -1.67
C GLY A 145 -5.31 -5.62 -1.43
N ILE A 146 -5.45 -4.91 -0.31
CA ILE A 146 -6.64 -4.10 -0.02
C ILE A 146 -6.81 -2.98 -1.06
N ILE A 147 -5.74 -2.28 -1.41
CA ILE A 147 -5.77 -1.21 -2.42
C ILE A 147 -6.19 -1.76 -3.79
N ALA A 148 -5.70 -2.93 -4.16
CA ALA A 148 -6.09 -3.61 -5.39
C ALA A 148 -7.59 -3.96 -5.39
N LEU A 149 -8.11 -4.55 -4.29
CA LEU A 149 -9.53 -4.86 -4.14
C LEU A 149 -10.44 -3.63 -4.31
N ALA A 150 -9.97 -2.45 -3.91
CA ALA A 150 -10.68 -1.19 -4.09
C ALA A 150 -10.68 -0.68 -5.55
N GLY A 151 -10.07 -1.40 -6.49
CA GLY A 151 -10.02 -1.00 -7.89
C GLY A 151 -9.07 0.15 -8.16
N ILE A 152 -8.05 0.36 -7.32
CA ILE A 152 -7.08 1.45 -7.46
C ILE A 152 -5.85 0.98 -8.26
N ASN A 153 -5.22 1.92 -8.99
CA ASN A 153 -4.01 1.67 -9.75
C ASN A 153 -2.77 2.38 -9.22
N TRP A 154 -2.94 3.60 -8.71
CA TRP A 154 -1.82 4.45 -8.32
C TRP A 154 -1.76 4.58 -6.80
N VAL A 155 -0.58 4.33 -6.25
CA VAL A 155 -0.27 4.50 -4.83
C VAL A 155 0.75 5.61 -4.69
N ARG A 156 0.38 6.69 -4.01
CA ARG A 156 1.33 7.66 -3.48
C ARG A 156 1.83 7.14 -2.13
N ASP A 157 3.14 7.05 -1.95
CA ASP A 157 3.75 6.68 -0.67
C ASP A 157 5.03 7.49 -0.42
N ARG A 158 5.65 7.33 0.74
CA ARG A 158 6.78 8.14 1.20
C ARG A 158 8.08 7.36 1.11
N ILE A 159 9.16 8.09 0.83
CA ILE A 159 10.53 7.63 1.09
C ILE A 159 11.24 8.67 1.94
N TRP A 160 11.82 8.22 3.06
CA TRP A 160 12.54 9.12 3.97
C TRP A 160 14.01 9.17 3.61
N TRP A 161 14.45 10.29 3.03
CA TRP A 161 15.83 10.43 2.52
C TRP A 161 16.87 10.20 3.62
N GLU A 162 16.66 10.72 4.83
CA GLU A 162 17.60 10.54 5.93
C GLU A 162 17.87 9.06 6.29
N LYS A 163 16.89 8.18 6.08
CA LYS A 163 17.02 6.75 6.35
C LYS A 163 17.58 5.96 5.17
N TYR A 164 17.29 6.42 3.95
CA TYR A 164 17.67 5.79 2.69
C TYR A 164 18.48 6.74 1.82
N ASP A 165 19.65 7.14 2.31
CA ASP A 165 20.53 8.10 1.63
C ASP A 165 21.42 7.40 0.60
N TYR A 166 20.83 7.05 -0.55
CA TYR A 166 21.54 6.48 -1.70
C TYR A 166 22.66 7.39 -2.24
N LEU A 167 22.60 8.70 -1.99
CA LEU A 167 23.64 9.63 -2.44
C LEU A 167 24.95 9.41 -1.66
N ALA A 168 24.86 9.19 -0.35
CA ALA A 168 26.00 8.86 0.50
C ALA A 168 26.27 7.36 0.63
N GLY A 169 25.38 6.50 0.10
CA GLY A 169 25.40 5.05 0.34
C GLY A 169 24.98 4.65 1.76
N ASN A 170 24.36 5.57 2.50
CA ASN A 170 23.97 5.37 3.90
C ASN A 170 22.53 4.90 3.98
N ILE A 171 22.34 3.57 3.98
CA ILE A 171 21.03 2.94 4.14
C ILE A 171 20.93 2.36 5.55
N THR A 172 19.92 2.78 6.32
CA THR A 172 19.76 2.35 7.72
C THR A 172 18.47 1.55 7.93
N GLY A 173 18.61 0.39 8.56
CA GLY A 173 17.50 -0.53 8.83
C GLY A 173 17.09 -1.36 7.61
N ALA A 174 15.89 -1.96 7.70
CA ALA A 174 15.35 -2.80 6.62
C ALA A 174 15.03 -1.96 5.36
N PRO A 175 15.11 -2.54 4.15
CA PRO A 175 14.80 -1.87 2.89
C PRO A 175 13.28 -1.75 2.67
N VAL A 176 12.60 -0.96 3.51
CA VAL A 176 11.14 -0.79 3.50
C VAL A 176 10.60 -0.29 2.14
N PRO A 177 11.25 0.66 1.43
CA PRO A 177 10.79 1.04 0.09
C PRO A 177 10.75 -0.15 -0.88
N ASP A 178 11.76 -1.04 -0.84
CA ASP A 178 11.82 -2.22 -1.71
C ASP A 178 10.63 -3.17 -1.45
N THR A 179 10.29 -3.39 -0.18
CA THR A 179 9.17 -4.27 0.19
C THR A 179 7.84 -3.69 -0.25
N ILE A 180 7.63 -2.38 -0.07
CA ILE A 180 6.42 -1.68 -0.53
C ILE A 180 6.29 -1.73 -2.06
N TYR A 181 7.34 -1.37 -2.79
CA TYR A 181 7.28 -1.32 -4.26
C TYR A 181 7.12 -2.70 -4.87
N LYS A 182 7.77 -3.72 -4.30
CA LYS A 182 7.59 -5.12 -4.69
C LYS A 182 6.15 -5.58 -4.44
N ALA A 183 5.60 -5.29 -3.27
CA ALA A 183 4.21 -5.61 -2.95
C ALA A 183 3.24 -4.93 -3.93
N CYS A 184 3.42 -3.64 -4.19
CA CYS A 184 2.60 -2.92 -5.17
C CYS A 184 2.69 -3.57 -6.56
N ALA A 185 3.90 -3.86 -7.04
CA ALA A 185 4.12 -4.48 -8.34
C ALA A 185 3.47 -5.87 -8.45
N GLN A 186 3.51 -6.69 -7.39
CA GLN A 186 2.84 -8.00 -7.36
C GLN A 186 1.34 -7.90 -7.58
N TYR A 187 0.72 -6.82 -7.10
CA TYR A 187 -0.69 -6.55 -7.33
C TYR A 187 -0.95 -5.76 -8.60
N GLY A 188 0.05 -5.37 -9.39
CA GLY A 188 -0.10 -4.53 -10.58
C GLY A 188 -0.37 -3.05 -10.27
N LEU A 189 -0.03 -2.61 -9.06
CA LEU A 189 -0.11 -1.20 -8.64
C LEU A 189 1.14 -0.44 -9.07
N LYS A 190 0.94 0.83 -9.45
CA LYS A 190 1.98 1.79 -9.78
C LYS A 190 2.23 2.68 -8.56
N VAL A 191 3.48 3.03 -8.30
CA VAL A 191 3.85 3.84 -7.13
C VAL A 191 4.37 5.21 -7.56
N ILE A 192 3.99 6.25 -6.81
CA ILE A 192 4.55 7.60 -6.85
C ILE A 192 5.20 7.85 -5.49
N PRO A 193 6.52 7.64 -5.36
CA PRO A 193 7.21 7.98 -4.14
C PRO A 193 7.32 9.48 -3.96
N CYS A 194 6.96 9.95 -2.78
CA CYS A 194 7.17 11.29 -2.30
C CYS A 194 8.39 11.31 -1.39
N ILE A 195 9.37 12.12 -1.75
CA ILE A 195 10.57 12.31 -0.94
C ILE A 195 10.20 13.14 0.29
N TYR A 196 10.64 12.64 1.46
CA TYR A 196 10.42 13.27 2.74
C TYR A 196 11.73 13.42 3.49
N GLY A 197 11.92 14.55 4.18
CA GLY A 197 13.10 14.86 4.98
C GLY A 197 14.40 15.00 4.17
N ALA A 198 15.45 15.46 4.83
CA ALA A 198 16.80 15.50 4.27
C ALA A 198 17.82 15.10 5.35
N PRO A 199 18.87 14.33 5.02
CA PRO A 199 19.94 13.98 5.94
C PRO A 199 20.54 15.23 6.62
N SER A 200 20.99 15.08 7.87
CA SER A 200 21.62 16.14 8.65
C SER A 200 22.77 16.86 7.93
N ALA A 201 23.53 16.14 7.10
CA ALA A 201 24.62 16.66 6.29
C ALA A 201 24.17 17.62 5.16
N TYR A 202 22.92 17.51 4.70
CA TYR A 202 22.38 18.31 3.59
C TYR A 202 21.33 19.32 4.04
N ARG A 203 20.67 19.12 5.18
CA ARG A 203 19.51 19.91 5.61
C ARG A 203 19.88 21.28 6.20
N TRP A 204 18.96 22.24 6.15
CA TRP A 204 19.14 23.55 6.81
C TRP A 204 19.45 23.43 8.32
N PRO A 205 20.29 24.31 8.90
CA PRO A 205 20.70 24.21 10.30
C PRO A 205 19.52 24.22 11.26
N GLN A 206 19.62 23.47 12.37
CA GLN A 206 18.54 23.32 13.34
C GLN A 206 18.05 24.67 13.91
N ALA A 207 18.97 25.61 14.13
CA ALA A 207 18.69 26.93 14.71
C ALA A 207 17.64 27.77 13.96
N LEU A 208 17.36 27.44 12.69
CA LEU A 208 16.43 28.21 11.85
C LEU A 208 14.99 27.63 11.81
N SER A 209 14.66 26.63 12.63
CA SER A 209 13.28 26.14 12.75
C SER A 209 13.06 25.31 14.02
N THR A 210 11.82 25.33 14.51
CA THR A 210 11.36 24.58 15.70
C THR A 210 11.12 23.09 15.41
N SER A 211 11.13 22.66 14.15
CA SER A 211 10.96 21.26 13.74
C SER A 211 12.32 20.60 13.50
N TYR A 212 12.55 19.43 14.11
CA TYR A 212 13.85 18.78 14.12
C TYR A 212 14.18 18.02 12.83
N ASP A 213 13.20 17.54 12.06
CA ASP A 213 13.41 16.51 11.03
C ASP A 213 12.78 16.84 9.67
N LYS A 214 12.07 17.97 9.54
CA LYS A 214 11.29 18.33 8.34
C LYS A 214 11.91 19.44 7.48
N LYS A 215 13.24 19.57 7.49
CA LYS A 215 13.91 20.66 6.77
C LYS A 215 14.31 20.23 5.36
N PRO A 216 14.17 21.10 4.34
CA PRO A 216 14.69 20.84 3.02
C PRO A 216 16.23 20.83 3.05
N ALA A 217 16.82 20.30 1.99
CA ALA A 217 18.24 20.46 1.75
C ALA A 217 18.61 21.94 1.57
N GLN A 218 19.78 22.35 2.05
CA GLN A 218 20.35 23.70 1.87
C GLN A 218 20.64 23.98 0.40
N ASP A 219 21.07 22.95 -0.33
CA ASP A 219 21.39 23.01 -1.75
C ASP A 219 20.43 22.08 -2.52
N LEU A 220 19.63 22.67 -3.40
CA LEU A 220 18.69 21.95 -4.26
C LEU A 220 19.41 20.95 -5.19
N MET A 221 20.71 21.15 -5.47
CA MET A 221 21.50 20.19 -6.22
C MET A 221 21.65 18.85 -5.49
N ASN A 222 21.56 18.83 -4.16
CA ASN A 222 21.59 17.56 -3.41
C ASN A 222 20.28 16.79 -3.60
N ILE A 223 19.13 17.46 -3.61
CA ILE A 223 17.83 16.83 -3.93
C ILE A 223 17.86 16.28 -5.36
N TYR A 224 18.35 17.07 -6.32
CA TYR A 224 18.51 16.63 -7.71
C TYR A 224 19.38 15.37 -7.84
N LYS A 225 20.56 15.35 -7.21
CA LYS A 225 21.47 14.19 -7.23
C LYS A 225 20.83 12.98 -6.57
N TYR A 226 20.14 13.18 -5.45
CA TYR A 226 19.46 12.11 -4.74
C TYR A 226 18.35 11.48 -5.58
N ILE A 227 17.50 12.29 -6.23
CA ILE A 227 16.47 11.79 -7.16
C ILE A 227 17.09 10.98 -8.30
N LYS A 228 18.25 11.42 -8.83
CA LYS A 228 18.95 10.63 -9.86
C LYS A 228 19.39 9.25 -9.38
N GLU A 229 19.85 9.14 -8.14
CA GLU A 229 20.19 7.83 -7.56
C GLU A 229 18.93 6.99 -7.31
N LEU A 230 17.84 7.59 -6.86
CA LEU A 230 16.55 6.90 -6.70
C LEU A 230 16.01 6.34 -8.03
N VAL A 231 16.07 7.11 -9.11
CA VAL A 231 15.63 6.65 -10.45
C VAL A 231 16.47 5.47 -10.94
N LYS A 232 17.79 5.47 -10.66
CA LYS A 232 18.65 4.31 -10.97
C LYS A 232 18.32 3.10 -10.13
N GLN A 233 18.06 3.31 -8.84
CA GLN A 233 17.75 2.24 -7.89
C GLN A 233 16.39 1.58 -8.20
N TYR A 234 15.43 2.37 -8.67
CA TYR A 234 14.06 1.93 -8.93
C TYR A 234 13.60 2.26 -10.35
N PRO A 235 14.16 1.60 -11.37
CA PRO A 235 13.86 1.91 -12.78
C PRO A 235 12.41 1.61 -13.19
N SER A 236 11.66 0.85 -12.37
CA SER A 236 10.25 0.54 -12.59
C SER A 236 9.28 1.61 -12.08
N VAL A 237 9.76 2.57 -11.27
CA VAL A 237 8.92 3.66 -10.76
C VAL A 237 8.66 4.68 -11.88
N GLN A 238 7.39 4.96 -12.14
CA GLN A 238 6.97 5.73 -13.30
C GLN A 238 6.96 7.25 -13.05
N ALA A 239 6.82 7.68 -11.80
CA ALA A 239 6.79 9.09 -11.43
C ALA A 239 7.33 9.28 -10.00
N TRP A 240 7.88 10.46 -9.75
CA TRP A 240 8.47 10.85 -8.47
C TRP A 240 7.93 12.21 -8.04
N GLU A 241 7.52 12.31 -6.78
CA GLU A 241 7.21 13.58 -6.15
C GLU A 241 8.42 14.05 -5.33
N THR A 242 8.92 15.23 -5.67
CA THR A 242 10.26 15.67 -5.26
C THR A 242 10.31 16.23 -3.84
N TRP A 243 9.15 16.53 -3.24
CA TRP A 243 9.01 16.98 -1.85
C TRP A 243 7.54 16.92 -1.40
N ASN A 244 7.26 16.88 -0.10
CA ASN A 244 5.92 16.97 0.47
C ASN A 244 5.66 18.36 1.07
N GLU A 245 4.61 19.05 0.63
CA GLU A 245 4.07 20.29 1.24
C GLU A 245 5.17 21.33 1.59
N PRO A 246 5.89 21.89 0.59
CA PRO A 246 6.98 22.84 0.80
C PRO A 246 6.54 24.26 1.23
N GLU A 247 5.25 24.60 1.12
CA GLU A 247 4.65 25.89 1.50
C GLU A 247 4.64 26.19 3.01
#